data_AF-A0A2E5AXN3-F1
#
_entry.id   AF-A0A2E5AXN3-F1
#
_cell.length_a   1.000
_cell.length_b   1.000
_cell.length_c   1.000
_cell.angle_alpha   90.00
_cell.angle_beta   90.00
_cell.angle_gamma   90.00
#
_symmetry.space_group_name_H-M   'P 1'
#
loop_
_entity.id
_entity.type
_entity.pdbx_description
1 polymer ?
#
loop_
_entity_poly.entity_id
_entity_poly.type
_entity_poly.pdbx_seq_one_letter_code
_entity_poly.pdbx_strand_id
1 'polypeptide(L)'
;MNKMPPFKVFIIIWGVLLGYLTLNFISRANINFIQFNYDWEHIVLLNNFKGIKIDSVSNDYLSIQNDFQVPTTLNTNNTFLLKNKKDIYFRTSEILKDSNHIVFSGVKWINSIPNKKDKIGELKIINLPLIQPEGKLTMTIGDSQIIWRRGRDLRKNLAQKGSFYFVGNKLDVYGYPYVGGTFDKTTDLITKIKKARPAEYYILFFGAQDKNLDITKIKNDTCEILRLLQNKTETKMIYLITLPPSTNKNFISYNKEFNKNLIDCSKLYNKTKIIDFFDFLNDKSDYLAEDEVHLNEKGYLFLNKLLLKEIN
;
A
#
# COMPACT_ATOMS: atom_id res chain seq x y z
N MET A 1 -35.05 27.51 -39.77
CA MET A 1 -35.03 27.86 -38.33
C MET A 1 -35.13 26.57 -37.53
N ASN A 2 -34.07 26.16 -36.83
CA ASN A 2 -34.12 25.00 -35.95
C ASN A 2 -34.99 25.35 -34.73
N LYS A 3 -36.15 24.70 -34.60
CA LYS A 3 -36.99 24.82 -33.40
C LYS A 3 -36.22 24.20 -32.24
N MET A 4 -35.92 25.01 -31.22
CA MET A 4 -35.35 24.49 -29.99
C MET A 4 -36.31 23.48 -29.34
N PRO A 5 -35.80 22.46 -28.63
CA PRO A 5 -36.63 21.51 -27.91
C PRO A 5 -37.55 22.23 -26.89
N PRO A 6 -38.77 21.71 -26.64
CA PRO A 6 -39.63 22.24 -25.59
C PRO A 6 -38.96 22.19 -24.22
N PHE A 7 -39.22 23.18 -23.36
CA PHE A 7 -38.68 23.25 -21.99
C PHE A 7 -38.89 21.96 -21.17
N LYS A 8 -40.02 21.26 -21.38
CA LYS A 8 -40.30 19.96 -20.75
C LYS A 8 -39.27 18.88 -21.11
N VAL A 9 -38.76 18.88 -22.34
CA VAL A 9 -37.72 17.96 -22.78
C VAL A 9 -36.41 18.22 -22.04
N PHE A 10 -36.06 19.49 -21.81
CA PHE A 10 -34.90 19.84 -20.99
C PHE A 10 -35.02 19.36 -19.55
N ILE A 11 -36.18 19.51 -18.92
CA ILE A 11 -36.42 19.01 -17.55
C ILE A 11 -36.24 17.49 -17.49
N ILE A 12 -36.81 16.75 -18.45
CA ILE A 12 -36.70 15.29 -18.49
C ILE A 12 -35.23 14.87 -18.67
N ILE A 13 -34.51 15.50 -19.60
CA ILE A 13 -33.10 15.23 -19.83
C ILE A 13 -32.28 15.50 -18.56
N TRP A 14 -32.50 16.64 -17.88
CA TRP A 14 -31.81 16.96 -16.64
C TRP A 14 -32.14 15.99 -15.50
N GLY A 15 -33.40 15.58 -15.37
CA GLY A 15 -33.81 14.58 -14.38
C GLY A 15 -33.14 13.23 -14.61
N VAL A 16 -33.12 12.75 -15.87
CA VAL A 16 -32.43 11.50 -16.25
C VAL A 16 -30.92 11.63 -16.02
N LEU A 17 -30.31 12.75 -16.39
CA LEU A 17 -28.88 13.00 -16.18
C LEU A 17 -28.54 13.01 -14.68
N LEU A 18 -29.32 13.71 -13.86
CA LEU A 18 -29.10 13.79 -12.41
C LEU A 18 -29.27 12.42 -11.76
N GLY A 19 -30.31 11.67 -12.15
CA GLY A 19 -30.53 10.30 -11.69
C GLY A 19 -29.36 9.38 -12.04
N TYR A 20 -28.91 9.42 -13.30
CA TYR A 20 -27.74 8.65 -13.76
C TYR A 20 -26.47 9.03 -13.00
N LEU A 21 -26.17 10.33 -12.86
CA LEU A 21 -24.98 10.81 -12.16
C LEU A 21 -25.00 10.43 -10.68
N THR A 22 -26.18 10.49 -10.03
CA THR A 22 -26.34 10.10 -8.62
C THR A 22 -26.13 8.61 -8.43
N LEU A 23 -26.75 7.77 -9.26
CA LEU A 23 -26.56 6.32 -9.21
C LEU A 23 -25.11 5.93 -9.52
N ASN A 24 -24.48 6.58 -10.51
CA ASN A 24 -23.08 6.35 -10.85
C ASN A 24 -22.14 6.82 -9.72
N PHE A 25 -22.45 7.94 -9.05
CA PHE A 25 -21.71 8.38 -7.88
C PHE A 25 -21.86 7.37 -6.73
N ILE A 26 -23.08 6.97 -6.36
CA ILE A 26 -23.33 6.03 -5.26
C ILE A 26 -22.61 4.69 -5.52
N SER A 27 -22.75 4.13 -6.73
CA SER A 27 -22.12 2.85 -7.09
C SER A 27 -20.60 2.90 -7.13
N ARG A 28 -19.99 4.07 -7.36
CA ARG A 28 -18.53 4.24 -7.46
C ARG A 28 -17.91 5.03 -6.30
N ALA A 29 -18.70 5.46 -5.32
CA ALA A 29 -18.23 6.32 -4.24
C ALA A 29 -17.10 5.64 -3.47
N ASN A 30 -17.27 4.37 -3.10
CA ASN A 30 -16.27 3.57 -2.36
C ASN A 30 -14.99 3.31 -3.17
N ILE A 31 -15.08 3.33 -4.50
CA ILE A 31 -13.93 3.20 -5.40
C ILE A 31 -13.18 4.54 -5.49
N ASN A 32 -13.90 5.65 -5.61
CA ASN A 32 -13.29 6.96 -5.85
C ASN A 32 -12.83 7.65 -4.55
N PHE A 33 -13.50 7.38 -3.43
CA PHE A 33 -13.27 8.02 -2.14
C PHE A 33 -12.97 6.97 -1.08
N ILE A 34 -11.69 6.81 -0.78
CA ILE A 34 -11.20 5.82 0.20
C ILE A 34 -11.80 6.01 1.59
N GLN A 35 -12.22 7.22 1.94
CA GLN A 35 -12.86 7.52 3.21
C GLN A 35 -14.11 6.67 3.47
N PHE A 36 -14.85 6.26 2.43
CA PHE A 36 -16.03 5.43 2.59
C PHE A 36 -15.71 3.95 2.84
N ASN A 37 -14.44 3.56 2.73
CA ASN A 37 -14.00 2.19 3.00
C ASN A 37 -13.57 2.01 4.47
N TYR A 38 -13.67 3.03 5.31
CA TYR A 38 -13.41 2.92 6.74
C TYR A 38 -14.70 2.71 7.53
N ASP A 39 -14.58 1.95 8.62
CA ASP A 39 -15.66 1.73 9.57
C ASP A 39 -15.71 2.86 10.60
N TRP A 40 -16.49 3.89 10.29
CA TRP A 40 -16.62 5.08 11.13
C TRP A 40 -17.42 4.84 12.41
N GLU A 41 -18.19 3.74 12.50
CA GLU A 41 -19.00 3.41 13.67
C GLU A 41 -18.19 2.69 14.75
N HIS A 42 -17.08 2.03 14.37
CA HIS A 42 -16.24 1.23 15.28
C HIS A 42 -14.88 1.88 15.58
N ILE A 43 -14.85 3.22 15.72
CA ILE A 43 -13.63 3.94 16.10
C ILE A 43 -13.31 3.70 17.57
N VAL A 44 -12.09 3.23 17.85
CA VAL A 44 -11.59 3.06 19.22
C VAL A 44 -10.43 4.01 19.48
N LEU A 45 -10.56 4.84 20.51
CA LEU A 45 -9.46 5.69 20.99
C LEU A 45 -8.41 4.82 21.70
N LEU A 46 -7.16 4.88 21.22
CA LEU A 46 -6.04 4.15 21.82
C LEU A 46 -5.16 5.05 22.68
N ASN A 47 -4.95 6.31 22.27
CA ASN A 47 -4.19 7.28 23.05
C ASN A 47 -4.55 8.72 22.68
N ASN A 48 -4.28 9.67 23.59
CA ASN A 48 -4.56 11.09 23.39
C ASN A 48 -3.40 11.96 23.89
N PHE A 49 -2.88 12.82 23.02
CA PHE A 49 -1.83 13.78 23.33
C PHE A 49 -2.36 15.19 23.14
N LYS A 50 -2.24 16.01 24.19
CA LYS A 50 -2.60 17.43 24.16
C LYS A 50 -1.36 18.28 23.96
N GLY A 51 -1.55 19.57 23.69
CA GLY A 51 -0.44 20.54 23.63
C GLY A 51 0.34 20.52 22.32
N ILE A 52 -0.14 19.83 21.28
CA ILE A 52 0.54 19.84 19.99
C ILE A 52 0.36 21.18 19.26
N LYS A 53 1.27 21.50 18.35
CA LYS A 53 1.12 22.59 17.37
C LYS A 53 1.58 22.11 16.01
N ILE A 54 0.85 22.43 14.93
CA ILE A 54 1.34 22.18 13.57
C ILE A 54 2.50 23.14 13.31
N ASP A 55 3.67 22.57 12.98
CA ASP A 55 4.81 23.33 12.47
C ASP A 55 4.72 23.46 10.94
N SER A 56 4.52 22.33 10.24
CA SER A 56 4.42 22.31 8.78
C SER A 56 3.48 21.20 8.29
N VAL A 57 2.82 21.42 7.15
CA VAL A 57 1.85 20.50 6.56
C VAL A 57 1.88 20.58 5.04
N SER A 58 1.78 19.44 4.37
CA SER A 58 1.59 19.31 2.91
C SER A 58 0.63 18.16 2.58
N ASN A 59 0.52 17.81 1.31
CA ASN A 59 -0.26 16.66 0.85
C ASN A 59 0.24 15.31 1.39
N ASP A 60 1.54 15.19 1.67
CA ASP A 60 2.21 13.94 2.05
C ASP A 60 3.13 14.08 3.27
N TYR A 61 3.02 15.18 3.99
CA TYR A 61 3.87 15.51 5.12
C TYR A 61 3.10 16.24 6.23
N LEU A 62 3.45 15.94 7.48
CA LEU A 62 2.99 16.68 8.65
C LEU A 62 4.12 16.71 9.69
N SER A 63 4.52 17.89 10.13
CA SER A 63 5.37 18.10 11.30
C SER A 63 4.56 18.76 12.40
N ILE A 64 4.64 18.21 13.60
CA ILE A 64 4.06 18.81 14.79
C ILE A 64 5.13 19.04 15.85
N GLN A 65 5.00 20.14 16.57
CA GLN A 65 5.68 20.39 17.82
C GLN A 65 4.90 19.77 18.97
N ASN A 66 5.61 19.20 19.93
CA ASN A 66 5.07 18.62 21.15
C ASN A 66 5.91 18.98 22.38
N ASP A 67 5.28 18.95 23.55
CA ASP A 67 5.88 19.15 24.87
C ASP A 67 5.85 17.86 25.73
N PHE A 68 5.37 16.75 25.16
CA PHE A 68 5.32 15.45 25.82
C PHE A 68 6.37 14.47 25.28
N GLN A 69 6.71 13.46 26.09
CA GLN A 69 7.54 12.34 25.64
C GLN A 69 6.76 11.44 24.68
N VAL A 70 7.26 11.29 23.45
CA VAL A 70 6.60 10.49 22.42
C VAL A 70 6.61 9.00 22.80
N PRO A 71 5.45 8.34 22.97
CA PRO A 71 5.43 6.95 23.43
C PRO A 71 5.92 5.98 22.36
N THR A 72 6.34 4.80 22.81
CA THR A 72 6.76 3.69 21.95
C THR A 72 5.61 3.09 21.14
N THR A 73 4.36 3.27 21.60
CA THR A 73 3.15 2.81 20.91
C THR A 73 2.85 3.59 19.62
N LEU A 74 3.46 4.77 19.43
CA LEU A 74 3.32 5.56 18.21
C LEU A 74 4.11 4.89 17.07
N ASN A 75 3.37 4.31 16.13
CA ASN A 75 3.91 3.57 14.99
C ASN A 75 3.03 3.73 13.73
N THR A 76 3.51 3.26 12.58
CA THR A 76 2.88 3.43 11.27
C THR A 76 1.65 2.56 11.02
N ASN A 77 1.36 1.56 11.88
CA ASN A 77 0.10 0.81 11.78
C ASN A 77 -1.10 1.64 12.27
N ASN A 78 -0.87 2.68 13.07
CA ASN A 78 -1.93 3.47 13.67
C ASN A 78 -2.63 4.39 12.66
N THR A 79 -3.90 4.68 12.93
CA THR A 79 -4.57 5.86 12.37
C THR A 79 -4.44 7.01 13.37
N PHE A 80 -4.21 8.21 12.85
CA PHE A 80 -4.05 9.42 13.64
C PHE A 80 -5.24 10.37 13.40
N LEU A 81 -5.62 11.07 14.46
CA LEU A 81 -6.68 12.07 14.44
C LEU A 81 -6.16 13.38 15.04
N LEU A 82 -6.16 14.44 14.24
CA LEU A 82 -5.95 15.80 14.71
C LEU A 82 -7.30 16.38 15.12
N LYS A 83 -7.44 16.72 16.39
CA LYS A 83 -8.64 17.41 16.89
C LYS A 83 -8.49 18.91 16.72
N ASN A 84 -9.36 19.46 15.88
CA ASN A 84 -9.57 20.90 15.69
C ASN A 84 -11.10 21.16 15.71
N LYS A 85 -11.57 22.28 15.15
CA LYS A 85 -12.99 22.52 14.84
C LYS A 85 -13.63 21.41 13.99
N LYS A 86 -12.82 20.71 13.21
CA LYS A 86 -13.19 19.51 12.45
C LYS A 86 -12.18 18.41 12.74
N ASP A 87 -12.66 17.19 12.78
CA ASP A 87 -11.82 16.01 12.95
C ASP A 87 -11.07 15.71 11.65
N ILE A 88 -9.76 15.56 11.74
CA ILE A 88 -8.90 15.32 10.58
C ILE A 88 -8.14 14.02 10.78
N TYR A 89 -8.39 13.05 9.90
CA TYR A 89 -7.86 11.70 10.02
C TYR A 89 -6.77 11.46 8.99
N PHE A 90 -5.69 10.80 9.40
CA PHE A 90 -4.60 10.45 8.50
C PHE A 90 -3.86 9.18 8.92
N ARG A 91 -3.17 8.59 7.96
CA ARG A 91 -2.19 7.51 8.15
C ARG A 91 -0.86 7.94 7.54
N THR A 92 0.23 7.24 7.83
CA THR A 92 1.58 7.64 7.42
C THR A 92 2.45 6.44 7.05
N SER A 93 3.41 6.62 6.14
CA SER A 93 4.40 5.60 5.79
C SER A 93 5.57 5.57 6.77
N GLU A 94 5.92 6.72 7.34
CA GLU A 94 7.08 6.89 8.20
C GLU A 94 6.78 7.89 9.31
N ILE A 95 7.46 7.71 10.45
CA ILE A 95 7.41 8.59 11.60
C ILE A 95 8.84 8.79 12.11
N LEU A 96 9.32 10.03 12.07
CA LEU A 96 10.52 10.46 12.76
C LEU A 96 10.10 11.21 14.02
N LYS A 97 10.79 10.97 15.12
CA LYS A 97 10.45 11.57 16.42
C LYS A 97 11.72 11.98 17.16
N ASP A 98 11.68 13.16 17.74
CA ASP A 98 12.65 13.62 18.73
C ASP A 98 11.91 14.09 20.00
N SER A 99 12.59 14.81 20.88
CA SER A 99 12.00 15.26 22.15
C SER A 99 10.88 16.28 22.00
N ASN A 100 10.87 17.08 20.92
CA ASN A 100 9.96 18.22 20.77
C ASN A 100 9.24 18.28 19.42
N HIS A 101 9.52 17.35 18.51
CA HIS A 101 8.87 17.21 17.22
C HIS A 101 8.52 15.76 16.89
N ILE A 102 7.39 15.61 16.20
CA ILE A 102 7.01 14.39 15.50
C ILE A 102 6.79 14.76 14.03
N VAL A 103 7.51 14.08 13.15
CA VAL A 103 7.42 14.23 11.71
C VAL A 103 6.79 12.98 11.11
N PHE A 104 5.66 13.15 10.45
CA PHE A 104 4.96 12.14 9.68
C PHE A 104 5.26 12.36 8.20
N SER A 105 5.85 11.35 7.55
CA SER A 105 6.22 11.39 6.14
C SER A 105 5.48 10.32 5.34
N GLY A 106 5.11 10.66 4.10
CA GLY A 106 4.23 9.83 3.30
C GLY A 106 2.81 9.80 3.89
N VAL A 107 2.33 10.96 4.34
CA VAL A 107 0.98 11.11 4.89
C VAL A 107 -0.06 10.79 3.82
N LYS A 108 -1.09 10.07 4.25
CA LYS A 108 -2.35 9.94 3.53
C LYS A 108 -3.47 10.51 4.38
N TRP A 109 -3.94 11.69 3.99
CA TRP A 109 -5.14 12.29 4.53
C TRP A 109 -6.36 11.47 4.12
N ILE A 110 -7.17 11.06 5.10
CA ILE A 110 -8.36 10.23 4.89
C ILE A 110 -9.54 11.11 4.46
N ASN A 111 -9.76 12.23 5.15
CA ASN A 111 -10.93 13.08 4.89
C ASN A 111 -10.57 14.53 4.47
N SER A 112 -9.54 15.13 5.04
CA SER A 112 -9.15 16.51 4.72
C SER A 112 -7.69 16.80 5.12
N ILE A 113 -7.13 17.88 4.57
CA ILE A 113 -5.79 18.37 4.90
C ILE A 113 -5.95 19.59 5.83
N PRO A 114 -5.26 19.65 6.98
CA PRO A 114 -5.34 20.81 7.86
C PRO A 114 -4.64 22.00 7.24
N ASN A 115 -5.09 23.20 7.60
CA ASN A 115 -4.35 24.42 7.28
C ASN A 115 -3.26 24.63 8.33
N LYS A 116 -2.08 25.13 7.96
CA LYS A 116 -1.02 25.49 8.91
C LYS A 116 -1.50 26.47 9.99
N LYS A 117 -2.49 27.32 9.67
CA LYS A 117 -3.08 28.30 10.61
C LYS A 117 -4.10 27.69 11.59
N ASP A 118 -4.43 26.42 11.43
CA ASP A 118 -5.41 25.76 12.29
C ASP A 118 -4.86 25.61 13.72
N LYS A 119 -5.68 26.00 14.70
CA LYS A 119 -5.40 25.75 16.12
C LYS A 119 -5.69 24.29 16.44
N ILE A 120 -4.76 23.42 16.08
CA ILE A 120 -4.82 22.00 16.46
C ILE A 120 -4.13 21.85 17.81
N GLY A 121 -4.87 21.35 18.80
CA GLY A 121 -4.36 21.20 20.17
C GLY A 121 -4.23 19.75 20.64
N GLU A 122 -4.80 18.78 19.91
CA GLU A 122 -4.70 17.37 20.27
C GLU A 122 -4.38 16.46 19.07
N LEU A 123 -3.49 15.50 19.30
CA LEU A 123 -3.22 14.35 18.45
C LEU A 123 -3.76 13.10 19.15
N LYS A 124 -4.61 12.33 18.48
CA LYS A 124 -5.14 11.07 18.98
C LYS A 124 -4.62 9.92 18.13
N ILE A 125 -4.27 8.82 18.79
CA ILE A 125 -4.06 7.52 18.14
C ILE A 125 -5.40 6.78 18.24
N ILE A 126 -5.91 6.35 17.09
CA ILE A 126 -7.17 5.62 17.02
C ILE A 126 -6.98 4.31 16.24
N ASN A 127 -7.80 3.32 16.57
CA ASN A 127 -8.11 2.23 15.68
C ASN A 127 -9.28 2.67 14.80
N LEU A 128 -9.04 2.85 13.51
CA LEU A 128 -10.06 3.09 12.49
C LEU A 128 -10.00 1.91 11.51
N PRO A 129 -10.84 0.88 11.70
CA PRO A 129 -10.81 -0.31 10.86
C PRO A 129 -11.12 0.00 9.40
N LEU A 130 -10.48 -0.71 8.48
CA LEU A 130 -10.82 -0.69 7.06
C LEU A 130 -11.85 -1.79 6.79
N ILE A 131 -12.96 -1.43 6.17
CA ILE A 131 -13.95 -2.35 5.61
C ILE A 131 -13.33 -2.93 4.33
N GLN A 132 -12.93 -4.20 4.40
CA GLN A 132 -12.44 -4.92 3.24
C GLN A 132 -13.60 -5.62 2.53
N PRO A 133 -13.64 -5.60 1.18
CA PRO A 133 -14.63 -6.39 0.45
C PRO A 133 -14.38 -7.88 0.67
N GLU A 134 -15.43 -8.68 0.52
CA GLU A 134 -15.26 -10.13 0.43
C GLU A 134 -14.38 -10.49 -0.77
N GLY A 135 -13.55 -11.52 -0.60
CA GLY A 135 -12.73 -12.01 -1.70
C GLY A 135 -11.64 -12.97 -1.30
N LYS A 136 -10.72 -13.19 -2.26
CA LYS A 136 -9.59 -14.09 -2.13
C LYS A 136 -8.71 -13.68 -0.96
N LEU A 137 -8.54 -14.57 0.01
CA LEU A 137 -7.72 -14.33 1.19
C LEU A 137 -6.25 -14.18 0.76
N THR A 138 -5.76 -12.95 0.75
CA THR A 138 -4.51 -12.59 0.06
C THR A 138 -3.51 -11.93 0.99
N MET A 139 -2.26 -12.37 0.95
CA MET A 139 -1.16 -11.75 1.68
C MET A 139 -0.14 -11.16 0.71
N THR A 140 0.09 -9.85 0.79
CA THR A 140 1.24 -9.23 0.12
C THR A 140 2.46 -9.28 1.04
N ILE A 141 3.58 -9.78 0.52
CA ILE A 141 4.85 -9.90 1.24
C ILE A 141 5.93 -9.14 0.48
N GLY A 142 6.68 -8.27 1.16
CA GLY A 142 7.68 -7.47 0.46
C GLY A 142 8.51 -6.53 1.30
N ASP A 143 9.40 -5.82 0.61
CA ASP A 143 10.26 -4.79 1.17
C ASP A 143 9.76 -3.38 0.76
N SER A 144 10.67 -2.43 0.53
CA SER A 144 10.32 -1.10 -0.01
C SER A 144 9.49 -1.16 -1.29
N GLN A 145 9.57 -2.23 -2.09
CA GLN A 145 8.82 -2.43 -3.34
C GLN A 145 7.29 -2.52 -3.16
N ILE A 146 6.76 -2.71 -1.94
CA ILE A 146 5.30 -2.73 -1.71
C ILE A 146 4.84 -1.68 -0.69
N ILE A 147 5.75 -0.84 -0.21
CA ILE A 147 5.53 0.04 0.94
C ILE A 147 5.93 1.47 0.62
N TRP A 148 7.01 1.67 -0.12
CA TRP A 148 7.59 3.00 -0.31
C TRP A 148 7.04 3.68 -1.56
N ARG A 149 6.95 5.02 -1.49
CA ARG A 149 6.46 5.88 -2.59
C ARG A 149 5.14 5.36 -3.18
N ARG A 150 5.13 4.99 -4.46
CA ARG A 150 3.94 4.50 -5.18
C ARG A 150 3.59 3.05 -4.86
N GLY A 151 4.49 2.29 -4.22
CA GLY A 151 4.22 0.92 -3.79
C GLY A 151 3.14 0.82 -2.72
N ARG A 152 2.98 1.88 -1.91
CA ARG A 152 1.91 1.97 -0.92
C ARG A 152 0.50 1.96 -1.53
N ASP A 153 0.36 2.24 -2.82
CA ASP A 153 -0.92 2.26 -3.54
C ASP A 153 -1.30 0.87 -4.09
N LEU A 154 -0.40 -0.12 -4.03
CA LEU A 154 -0.58 -1.45 -4.64
C LEU A 154 -1.87 -2.14 -4.17
N ARG A 155 -2.04 -2.36 -2.86
CA ARG A 155 -3.19 -3.08 -2.30
C ARG A 155 -4.51 -2.35 -2.54
N LYS A 156 -4.52 -1.01 -2.38
CA LYS A 156 -5.67 -0.18 -2.73
C LYS A 156 -6.10 -0.41 -4.18
N ASN A 157 -5.17 -0.36 -5.11
CA ASN A 157 -5.47 -0.51 -6.53
C ASN A 157 -5.94 -1.94 -6.89
N LEU A 158 -5.42 -2.97 -6.23
CA LEU A 158 -5.92 -4.35 -6.34
C LEU A 158 -7.34 -4.46 -5.78
N ALA A 159 -7.59 -4.01 -4.54
CA ALA A 159 -8.89 -4.07 -3.88
C ALA A 159 -9.99 -3.33 -4.64
N GLN A 160 -9.65 -2.22 -5.31
CA GLN A 160 -10.61 -1.44 -6.09
C GLN A 160 -11.06 -2.12 -7.39
N LYS A 161 -10.30 -3.09 -7.89
CA LYS A 161 -10.48 -3.69 -9.22
C LYS A 161 -10.65 -5.21 -9.20
N GLY A 162 -10.50 -5.85 -8.05
CA GLY A 162 -10.67 -7.28 -7.89
C GLY A 162 -11.20 -7.64 -6.51
N SER A 163 -11.47 -8.94 -6.33
CA SER A 163 -12.03 -9.46 -5.09
C SER A 163 -10.90 -9.98 -4.20
N PHE A 164 -10.35 -9.08 -3.38
CA PHE A 164 -9.23 -9.35 -2.47
C PHE A 164 -9.61 -9.04 -1.03
N TYR A 165 -9.27 -9.96 -0.13
CA TYR A 165 -9.31 -9.72 1.31
C TYR A 165 -7.88 -9.81 1.86
N PHE A 166 -7.27 -8.67 2.19
CA PHE A 166 -5.86 -8.61 2.56
C PHE A 166 -5.60 -8.98 4.02
N VAL A 167 -4.50 -9.70 4.23
CA VAL A 167 -4.06 -10.17 5.54
C VAL A 167 -2.60 -9.88 5.83
N GLY A 168 -2.29 -9.58 7.10
CA GLY A 168 -0.94 -9.23 7.54
C GLY A 168 -0.93 -8.66 8.95
N ASN A 169 0.27 -8.39 9.47
CA ASN A 169 0.49 -7.81 10.81
C ASN A 169 0.87 -6.32 10.77
N LYS A 170 1.10 -5.78 9.58
CA LYS A 170 1.29 -4.35 9.34
C LYS A 170 0.18 -3.82 8.47
N LEU A 171 -0.06 -2.51 8.54
CA LEU A 171 -1.06 -1.82 7.75
C LEU A 171 -0.38 -0.75 6.89
N ASP A 172 -0.81 -0.59 5.64
CA ASP A 172 -0.32 0.49 4.79
C ASP A 172 -1.03 1.83 5.06
N VAL A 173 -0.72 2.84 4.24
CA VAL A 173 -1.31 4.19 4.39
C VAL A 173 -2.81 4.26 4.08
N TYR A 174 -3.37 3.19 3.51
CA TYR A 174 -4.81 3.05 3.27
C TYR A 174 -5.46 2.07 4.24
N GLY A 175 -4.69 1.48 5.17
CA GLY A 175 -5.20 0.53 6.16
C GLY A 175 -5.25 -0.92 5.67
N TYR A 176 -4.73 -1.23 4.47
CA TYR A 176 -4.70 -2.62 4.01
C TYR A 176 -3.58 -3.41 4.70
N PRO A 177 -3.85 -4.63 5.20
CA PRO A 177 -2.84 -5.45 5.84
C PRO A 177 -1.77 -6.00 4.88
N TYR A 178 -0.54 -6.12 5.37
CA TYR A 178 0.59 -6.75 4.66
C TYR A 178 1.62 -7.35 5.63
N VAL A 179 2.58 -8.08 5.08
CA VAL A 179 3.76 -8.58 5.80
C VAL A 179 5.02 -8.01 5.14
N GLY A 180 5.90 -7.36 5.90
CA GLY A 180 7.10 -6.76 5.32
C GLY A 180 7.68 -5.59 6.10
N GLY A 181 8.50 -4.79 5.43
CA GLY A 181 9.15 -3.61 5.98
C GLY A 181 10.08 -2.96 4.95
N THR A 182 10.23 -1.64 4.99
CA THR A 182 10.97 -0.88 3.97
C THR A 182 12.40 -1.39 3.74
N PHE A 183 13.07 -1.85 4.81
CA PHE A 183 14.45 -2.33 4.78
C PHE A 183 14.56 -3.84 5.00
N ASP A 184 13.44 -4.56 4.90
CA ASP A 184 13.43 -6.00 5.09
C ASP A 184 14.26 -6.70 4.01
N LYS A 185 15.12 -7.61 4.45
CA LYS A 185 15.81 -8.57 3.60
C LYS A 185 15.05 -9.89 3.58
N THR A 186 15.43 -10.80 2.68
CA THR A 186 14.93 -12.19 2.63
C THR A 186 14.94 -12.88 4.00
N THR A 187 16.03 -12.71 4.77
CA THR A 187 16.14 -13.21 6.16
C THR A 187 15.05 -12.71 7.11
N ASP A 188 14.71 -11.42 7.05
CA ASP A 188 13.66 -10.83 7.87
C ASP A 188 12.28 -11.38 7.49
N LEU A 189 12.06 -11.53 6.18
CA LEU A 189 10.81 -12.07 5.63
C LEU A 189 10.56 -13.50 6.09
N ILE A 190 11.58 -14.36 6.15
CA ILE A 190 11.45 -15.73 6.69
C ILE A 190 10.88 -15.70 8.11
N THR A 191 11.44 -14.86 8.97
CA THR A 191 11.01 -14.74 10.37
C THR A 191 9.56 -14.25 10.46
N LYS A 192 9.18 -13.32 9.59
CA LYS A 192 7.81 -12.76 9.56
C LYS A 192 6.79 -13.75 9.01
N ILE A 193 7.12 -14.48 7.94
CA ILE A 193 6.26 -15.49 7.31
C ILE A 193 5.94 -16.65 8.27
N LYS A 194 6.92 -17.06 9.09
CA LYS A 194 6.72 -18.10 10.11
C LYS A 194 5.66 -17.70 11.14
N LYS A 195 5.57 -16.42 11.49
CA LYS A 195 4.60 -15.87 12.45
C LYS A 195 3.29 -15.41 11.81
N ALA A 196 3.26 -15.29 10.48
CA ALA A 196 2.10 -14.79 9.76
C ALA A 196 1.02 -15.87 9.64
N ARG A 197 -0.24 -15.47 9.84
CA ARG A 197 -1.40 -16.34 9.61
C ARG A 197 -1.41 -16.86 8.16
N PRO A 198 -2.01 -18.04 7.90
CA PRO A 198 -2.20 -18.52 6.54
C PRO A 198 -3.03 -17.56 5.67
N ALA A 199 -2.86 -17.70 4.36
CA ALA A 199 -3.62 -17.04 3.31
C ALA A 199 -3.74 -18.03 2.14
N GLU A 200 -4.70 -17.79 1.25
CA GLU A 200 -4.87 -18.63 0.06
C GLU A 200 -3.92 -18.19 -1.07
N TYR A 201 -3.76 -16.88 -1.22
CA TYR A 201 -2.97 -16.28 -2.29
C TYR A 201 -1.85 -15.42 -1.68
N TYR A 202 -0.65 -15.57 -2.21
CA TYR A 202 0.51 -14.78 -1.79
C TYR A 202 1.03 -13.96 -2.96
N ILE A 203 1.28 -12.67 -2.76
CA ILE A 203 1.90 -11.79 -3.75
C ILE A 203 3.22 -11.30 -3.17
N LEU A 204 4.33 -11.72 -3.76
CA LEU A 204 5.67 -11.45 -3.26
C LEU A 204 6.38 -10.47 -4.20
N PHE A 205 6.85 -9.37 -3.64
CA PHE A 205 7.73 -8.43 -4.35
C PHE A 205 8.79 -7.91 -3.37
N PHE A 206 9.98 -8.48 -3.46
CA PHE A 206 11.07 -8.30 -2.50
C PHE A 206 12.43 -8.52 -3.17
N GLY A 207 13.50 -8.25 -2.43
CA GLY A 207 14.87 -8.52 -2.83
C GLY A 207 15.68 -7.26 -3.10
N ALA A 208 15.06 -6.08 -3.11
CA ALA A 208 15.78 -4.83 -3.40
C ALA A 208 16.80 -4.48 -2.29
N GLN A 209 16.58 -5.00 -1.07
CA GLN A 209 17.42 -4.73 0.11
C GLN A 209 18.52 -5.76 0.35
N ASP A 210 18.56 -6.85 -0.43
CA ASP A 210 19.49 -7.96 -0.25
C ASP A 210 20.83 -7.78 -0.99
N LYS A 211 21.04 -6.66 -1.69
CA LYS A 211 22.23 -6.38 -2.54
C LYS A 211 23.60 -6.58 -1.88
N ASN A 212 23.68 -6.51 -0.55
CA ASN A 212 24.92 -6.66 0.22
C ASN A 212 25.04 -8.05 0.87
N LEU A 213 24.11 -8.98 0.61
CA LEU A 213 24.18 -10.35 1.09
C LEU A 213 24.90 -11.24 0.09
N ASP A 214 25.46 -12.33 0.61
CA ASP A 214 26.00 -13.41 -0.22
C ASP A 214 24.90 -14.03 -1.10
N ILE A 215 25.20 -14.26 -2.38
CA ILE A 215 24.20 -14.74 -3.34
C ILE A 215 23.70 -16.16 -3.02
N THR A 216 24.56 -17.02 -2.48
CA THR A 216 24.16 -18.37 -2.04
C THR A 216 23.16 -18.27 -0.90
N LYS A 217 23.41 -17.34 0.03
CA LYS A 217 22.46 -17.04 1.09
C LYS A 217 21.13 -16.52 0.55
N ILE A 218 21.13 -15.57 -0.38
CA ILE A 218 19.91 -15.05 -1.03
C ILE A 218 19.11 -16.19 -1.67
N LYS A 219 19.77 -17.09 -2.40
CA LYS A 219 19.14 -18.25 -3.03
C LYS A 219 18.49 -19.17 -1.99
N ASN A 220 19.23 -19.53 -0.94
CA ASN A 220 18.72 -20.39 0.13
C ASN A 220 17.51 -19.76 0.83
N ASP A 221 17.61 -18.47 1.16
CA ASP A 221 16.53 -17.76 1.84
C ASP A 221 15.29 -17.61 0.95
N THR A 222 15.48 -17.36 -0.35
CA THR A 222 14.39 -17.32 -1.35
C THR A 222 13.68 -18.67 -1.45
N CYS A 223 14.43 -19.75 -1.60
CA CYS A 223 13.86 -21.10 -1.65
C CYS A 223 13.14 -21.49 -0.35
N GLU A 224 13.66 -21.07 0.82
CA GLU A 224 13.01 -21.29 2.12
C GLU A 224 11.69 -20.50 2.25
N ILE A 225 11.65 -19.25 1.77
CA ILE A 225 10.42 -18.45 1.71
C ILE A 225 9.33 -19.22 0.94
N LEU A 226 9.64 -19.71 -0.26
CA LEU A 226 8.68 -20.45 -1.08
C LEU A 226 8.24 -21.76 -0.41
N ARG A 227 9.18 -22.50 0.19
CA ARG A 227 8.89 -23.72 0.94
C ARG A 227 7.89 -23.46 2.06
N LEU A 228 8.14 -22.44 2.87
CA LEU A 228 7.30 -22.07 4.01
C LEU A 228 5.89 -21.69 3.57
N LEU A 229 5.77 -20.96 2.47
CA LEU A 229 4.47 -20.55 1.95
C LEU A 229 3.72 -21.71 1.31
N GLN A 230 4.36 -22.53 0.47
CA GLN A 230 3.71 -23.67 -0.17
C GLN A 230 3.19 -24.70 0.85
N ASN A 231 3.89 -24.86 1.96
CA ASN A 231 3.54 -25.80 3.02
C ASN A 231 2.44 -25.30 3.97
N LYS A 232 1.98 -24.05 3.84
CA LYS A 232 0.77 -23.61 4.56
C LYS A 232 -0.46 -24.29 3.95
N THR A 233 -1.34 -24.79 4.81
CA THR A 233 -2.48 -25.65 4.43
C THR A 233 -3.45 -24.99 3.45
N GLU A 234 -3.65 -23.68 3.58
CA GLU A 234 -4.59 -22.91 2.76
C GLU A 234 -4.02 -22.44 1.43
N THR A 235 -2.70 -22.58 1.20
CA THR A 235 -2.03 -22.01 0.03
C THR A 235 -2.57 -22.61 -1.27
N LYS A 236 -3.13 -21.74 -2.12
CA LYS A 236 -3.56 -22.04 -3.49
C LYS A 236 -2.51 -21.62 -4.52
N MET A 237 -1.99 -20.40 -4.40
CA MET A 237 -1.02 -19.87 -5.37
C MET A 237 -0.10 -18.80 -4.75
N ILE A 238 1.16 -18.80 -5.18
CA ILE A 238 2.19 -17.83 -4.83
C ILE A 238 2.61 -17.10 -6.11
N TYR A 239 2.33 -15.81 -6.20
CA TYR A 239 2.75 -14.95 -7.30
C TYR A 239 4.07 -14.27 -6.93
N LEU A 240 5.10 -14.54 -7.72
CA LEU A 240 6.45 -14.01 -7.53
C LEU A 240 6.74 -12.95 -8.58
N ILE A 241 6.96 -11.71 -8.14
CA ILE A 241 7.27 -10.59 -9.03
C ILE A 241 8.79 -10.43 -9.08
N THR A 242 9.37 -10.52 -10.26
CA THR A 242 10.80 -10.26 -10.48
C THR A 242 11.12 -8.78 -10.26
N LEU A 243 12.30 -8.46 -9.74
CA LEU A 243 12.80 -7.08 -9.69
C LEU A 243 12.88 -6.50 -11.11
N PRO A 244 12.58 -5.21 -11.33
CA PRO A 244 12.60 -4.61 -12.65
C PRO A 244 14.04 -4.40 -13.19
N PRO A 245 14.24 -4.11 -14.49
CA PRO A 245 15.53 -3.65 -14.99
C PRO A 245 15.86 -2.27 -14.45
N SER A 246 17.13 -1.86 -14.56
CA SER A 246 17.63 -0.56 -14.13
C SER A 246 18.68 -0.08 -15.13
N THR A 247 18.80 1.23 -15.33
CA THR A 247 19.86 1.83 -16.15
C THR A 247 21.20 1.86 -15.40
N ASN A 248 21.17 1.90 -14.06
CA ASN A 248 22.31 1.67 -13.20
C ASN A 248 22.88 0.25 -13.34
N LYS A 249 24.15 0.14 -13.73
CA LYS A 249 24.86 -1.13 -13.96
C LYS A 249 24.91 -2.05 -12.73
N ASN A 250 25.05 -1.49 -11.54
CA ASN A 250 25.13 -2.29 -10.32
C ASN A 250 23.77 -2.89 -9.98
N PHE A 251 22.69 -2.10 -10.11
CA PHE A 251 21.34 -2.59 -9.87
C PHE A 251 20.89 -3.62 -10.90
N ILE A 252 21.13 -3.39 -12.20
CA ILE A 252 20.73 -4.38 -13.21
C ILE A 252 21.49 -5.70 -13.08
N SER A 253 22.79 -5.67 -12.76
CA SER A 253 23.57 -6.90 -12.54
C SER A 253 23.00 -7.70 -11.37
N TYR A 254 22.76 -7.01 -10.25
CA TYR A 254 22.15 -7.62 -9.07
C TYR A 254 20.74 -8.16 -9.35
N ASN A 255 19.87 -7.36 -9.98
CA ASN A 255 18.49 -7.74 -10.27
C ASN A 255 18.44 -8.97 -11.18
N LYS A 256 19.31 -9.07 -12.18
CA LYS A 256 19.42 -10.27 -13.04
C LYS A 256 19.78 -11.52 -12.24
N GLU A 257 20.75 -11.42 -11.34
CA GLU A 257 21.20 -12.54 -10.52
C GLU A 257 20.14 -12.96 -9.49
N PHE A 258 19.53 -11.99 -8.81
CA PHE A 258 18.40 -12.23 -7.90
C PHE A 258 17.22 -12.88 -8.64
N ASN A 259 16.82 -12.33 -9.78
CA ASN A 259 15.69 -12.86 -10.56
C ASN A 259 15.96 -14.28 -11.06
N LYS A 260 17.20 -14.60 -11.45
CA LYS A 260 17.60 -15.97 -11.79
C LYS A 260 17.37 -16.92 -10.61
N ASN A 261 17.81 -16.54 -9.41
CA ASN A 261 17.58 -17.34 -8.20
C ASN A 261 16.08 -17.48 -7.88
N LEU A 262 15.30 -16.41 -8.03
CA LEU A 262 13.85 -16.41 -7.83
C LEU A 262 13.16 -17.40 -8.77
N ILE A 263 13.52 -17.34 -10.06
CA ILE A 263 13.00 -18.24 -11.10
C ILE A 263 13.42 -19.69 -10.81
N ASP A 264 14.70 -19.94 -10.49
CA ASP A 264 15.18 -21.29 -10.21
C ASP A 264 14.53 -21.89 -8.96
N CYS A 265 14.36 -21.13 -7.89
CA CYS A 265 13.62 -21.57 -6.70
C CYS A 265 12.14 -21.83 -7.05
N SER A 266 11.51 -21.00 -7.89
CA SER A 266 10.09 -21.16 -8.24
C SER A 266 9.78 -22.50 -8.93
N LYS A 267 10.72 -23.02 -9.73
CA LYS A 267 10.59 -24.33 -10.42
C LYS A 267 10.47 -25.52 -9.47
N LEU A 268 10.90 -25.38 -8.22
CA LEU A 268 10.82 -26.42 -7.19
C LEU A 268 9.42 -26.54 -6.57
N TYR A 269 8.54 -25.56 -6.79
CA TYR A 269 7.30 -25.38 -6.05
C TYR A 269 6.12 -25.19 -7.00
N ASN A 270 5.27 -26.23 -7.13
CA ASN A 270 4.15 -26.29 -8.07
C ASN A 270 3.04 -25.25 -7.84
N LYS A 271 2.95 -24.66 -6.65
CA LYS A 271 1.99 -23.58 -6.34
C LYS A 271 2.57 -22.19 -6.60
N THR A 272 3.56 -22.07 -7.48
CA THR A 272 4.26 -20.81 -7.74
C THR A 272 4.07 -20.37 -9.19
N LYS A 273 3.77 -19.08 -9.37
CA LYS A 273 3.69 -18.43 -10.67
C LYS A 273 4.57 -17.19 -10.70
N ILE A 274 5.47 -17.11 -11.67
CA ILE A 274 6.31 -15.94 -11.89
C ILE A 274 5.52 -14.90 -12.69
N ILE A 275 5.53 -13.67 -12.20
CA ILE A 275 5.18 -12.46 -12.95
C ILE A 275 6.51 -11.84 -13.39
N ASP A 276 6.93 -12.16 -14.61
CA ASP A 276 8.19 -11.69 -15.18
C ASP A 276 8.08 -10.21 -15.57
N PHE A 277 8.29 -9.38 -14.57
CA PHE A 277 8.26 -7.94 -14.69
C PHE A 277 9.57 -7.39 -15.26
N PHE A 278 10.67 -8.13 -15.11
CA PHE A 278 11.98 -7.73 -15.62
C PHE A 278 11.96 -7.69 -17.14
N ASP A 279 11.60 -8.81 -17.76
CA ASP A 279 11.56 -8.93 -19.22
C ASP A 279 10.52 -8.00 -19.83
N PHE A 280 9.37 -7.84 -19.17
CA PHE A 280 8.35 -6.92 -19.66
C PHE A 280 8.83 -5.47 -19.72
N LEU A 281 9.60 -5.04 -18.73
CA LEU A 281 10.11 -3.67 -18.64
C LEU A 281 11.45 -3.47 -19.35
N ASN A 282 11.98 -4.50 -20.00
CA ASN A 282 13.15 -4.35 -20.85
C ASN A 282 12.83 -3.27 -21.92
N ASP A 283 13.67 -2.24 -21.99
CA ASP A 283 13.50 -1.02 -22.81
C ASP A 283 12.37 -0.04 -22.42
N LYS A 284 11.78 -0.18 -21.23
CA LYS A 284 10.70 0.69 -20.72
C LYS A 284 11.09 1.42 -19.43
N SER A 285 12.10 2.27 -19.50
CA SER A 285 12.60 3.05 -18.36
C SER A 285 11.56 3.99 -17.75
N ASP A 286 10.54 4.37 -18.51
CA ASP A 286 9.45 5.25 -18.09
C ASP A 286 8.46 4.62 -17.08
N TYR A 287 8.69 3.38 -16.64
CA TYR A 287 7.94 2.71 -15.57
C TYR A 287 8.69 2.73 -14.23
N LEU A 288 9.94 3.18 -14.21
CA LEU A 288 10.77 3.31 -13.01
C LEU A 288 10.66 4.71 -12.41
N ALA A 289 10.87 4.81 -11.11
CA ALA A 289 11.11 6.06 -10.43
C ALA A 289 12.53 6.57 -10.72
N GLU A 290 12.80 7.82 -10.35
CA GLU A 290 14.10 8.47 -10.53
C GLU A 290 15.26 7.76 -9.81
N ASP A 291 14.96 6.93 -8.80
CA ASP A 291 15.97 6.14 -8.10
C ASP A 291 16.37 4.86 -8.85
N GLU A 292 15.69 4.55 -9.95
CA GLU A 292 15.88 3.35 -10.79
C GLU A 292 15.73 2.00 -10.08
N VAL A 293 15.30 2.00 -8.81
CA VAL A 293 15.07 0.81 -7.98
C VAL A 293 13.59 0.53 -7.85
N HIS A 294 12.78 1.57 -7.66
CA HIS A 294 11.35 1.45 -7.42
C HIS A 294 10.55 1.75 -8.69
N LEU A 295 9.35 1.21 -8.74
CA LEU A 295 8.40 1.55 -9.78
C LEU A 295 7.79 2.94 -9.55
N ASN A 296 7.49 3.65 -10.63
CA ASN A 296 6.66 4.85 -10.57
C ASN A 296 5.16 4.48 -10.63
N GLU A 297 4.28 5.47 -10.71
CA GLU A 297 2.83 5.26 -10.76
C GLU A 297 2.40 4.39 -11.96
N LYS A 298 2.99 4.63 -13.15
CA LYS A 298 2.74 3.83 -14.35
C LYS A 298 3.19 2.38 -14.16
N GLY A 299 4.37 2.19 -13.57
CA GLY A 299 4.91 0.90 -13.12
C GLY A 299 3.93 0.09 -12.28
N TYR A 300 3.48 0.64 -11.16
CA TYR A 300 2.55 -0.06 -10.27
C TYR A 300 1.17 -0.26 -10.90
N LEU A 301 0.63 0.69 -11.67
CA LEU A 301 -0.66 0.50 -12.34
C LEU A 301 -0.61 -0.66 -13.34
N PHE A 302 0.51 -0.83 -14.03
CA PHE A 302 0.71 -1.94 -14.94
C PHE A 302 0.91 -3.27 -14.19
N LEU A 303 1.71 -3.30 -13.12
CA LEU A 303 1.85 -4.47 -12.24
C LEU A 303 0.49 -4.93 -11.70
N ASN A 304 -0.34 -3.99 -11.23
CA ASN A 304 -1.71 -4.27 -10.80
C ASN A 304 -2.55 -4.94 -11.90
N LYS A 305 -2.44 -4.46 -13.15
CA LYS A 305 -3.16 -5.06 -14.29
C LYS A 305 -2.72 -6.50 -14.53
N LEU A 306 -1.42 -6.79 -14.45
CA LEU A 306 -0.92 -8.16 -14.58
C LEU A 306 -1.44 -9.05 -13.45
N LEU A 307 -1.30 -8.62 -12.20
CA LEU A 307 -1.79 -9.38 -11.05
C LEU A 307 -3.29 -9.66 -11.14
N LEU A 308 -4.10 -8.67 -11.54
CA LEU A 308 -5.54 -8.84 -11.73
C LEU A 308 -5.86 -9.87 -12.81
N LYS A 309 -5.09 -9.92 -13.90
CA LYS A 309 -5.27 -10.91 -14.97
C LYS A 309 -4.91 -12.33 -14.51
N GLU A 310 -3.89 -12.46 -13.66
CA GLU A 310 -3.36 -13.76 -13.25
C GLU A 310 -4.05 -14.33 -12.00
N ILE A 311 -4.68 -13.47 -11.20
CA ILE A 311 -5.38 -13.86 -9.99
C ILE A 311 -6.86 -14.11 -10.26
N ASN A 312 -7.53 -13.30 -11.08
CA ASN A 312 -8.96 -13.45 -11.39
C ASN A 312 -9.20 -14.52 -12.44
#